data_AF-A0A0F4LIB9-F1
#
_entry.id   AF-A0A0F4LIB9-F1
#
_cell.length_a   1.000
_cell.length_b   1.000
_cell.length_c   1.000
_cell.angle_alpha   90.00
_cell.angle_beta   90.00
_cell.angle_gamma   90.00
#
_symmetry.space_group_name_H-M   'P 1'
#
loop_
_entity.id
_entity.type
_entity.pdbx_description
1 polymer ?
#
loop_
_entity_poly.entity_id
_entity_poly.type
_entity_poly.pdbx_seq_one_letter_code
_entity_poly.pdbx_strand_id
1 'polypeptide(L)'
;MTKKHKTIIAGTLLLVLLLLAVYIFKNNYQKENGASIRIATPTLFVHGWGSSYHAEESMVAYAQKSHATNSVIRADVSPAGKVTLLGTIKKRAKNPIVEVNLQNNKSIFAGLSNQTSAMNKSSNYIKDVITTLQKRYRFNRINLVGHSMGNLQIAYYLRNNATNAHMPHLNKQVSIAGHYNGYVGEQGAPNKTVLNRAGKPRQMSTGYRTLLNLRKKFPQKAAVLNIYGDMGSGSDGDVTVNSARSYRYLVSKRARSYQEKEIRGPRAQHSKLHENTQVDRLLVNFLW
;
A
#
# COMPACT_ATOMS: atom_id res chain seq x y z
N MET A 1 -33.99 -45.93 -37.27
CA MET A 1 -33.73 -45.81 -35.82
C MET A 1 -35.05 -45.68 -35.07
N THR A 2 -35.37 -46.63 -34.18
CA THR A 2 -36.60 -46.60 -33.38
C THR A 2 -36.60 -45.41 -32.40
N LYS A 3 -37.78 -44.92 -31.96
CA LYS A 3 -37.89 -43.84 -30.96
C LYS A 3 -37.04 -44.12 -29.71
N LYS A 4 -36.93 -45.40 -29.32
CA LYS A 4 -36.12 -45.89 -28.19
C LYS A 4 -34.61 -45.69 -28.41
N HIS A 5 -34.10 -45.84 -29.62
CA HIS A 5 -32.69 -45.56 -29.92
C HIS A 5 -32.38 -44.05 -29.92
N LYS A 6 -33.33 -43.20 -30.36
CA LYS A 6 -33.14 -41.74 -30.31
C LYS A 6 -33.08 -41.21 -28.87
N THR A 7 -33.92 -41.73 -27.97
CA THR A 7 -33.89 -41.35 -26.55
C THR A 7 -32.65 -41.83 -25.82
N ILE A 8 -32.17 -43.05 -26.12
CA ILE A 8 -30.91 -43.55 -25.56
C ILE A 8 -29.74 -42.66 -25.99
N ILE A 9 -29.60 -42.37 -27.30
CA ILE A 9 -28.51 -41.52 -27.81
C ILE A 9 -28.56 -40.11 -27.20
N ALA A 10 -29.75 -39.51 -27.11
CA ALA A 10 -29.92 -38.19 -26.50
C ALA A 10 -29.52 -38.18 -25.02
N GLY A 11 -29.89 -39.22 -24.26
CA GLY A 11 -29.50 -39.36 -22.85
C GLY A 11 -28.00 -39.55 -22.67
N THR A 12 -27.35 -40.34 -23.54
CA THR A 12 -25.89 -40.51 -23.51
C THR A 12 -25.17 -39.21 -23.84
N LEU A 13 -25.64 -38.44 -24.84
CA LEU A 13 -25.05 -37.17 -25.21
C LEU A 13 -25.14 -36.13 -24.06
N LEU A 14 -26.29 -36.08 -23.39
CA LEU A 14 -26.50 -35.19 -22.24
C LEU A 14 -25.54 -35.52 -21.08
N LEU A 15 -25.36 -36.82 -20.80
CA LEU A 15 -24.43 -37.29 -19.76
C LEU A 15 -22.98 -36.91 -20.10
N VAL A 16 -22.56 -37.07 -21.36
CA VAL A 16 -21.22 -36.70 -21.81
C VAL A 16 -20.99 -35.20 -21.67
N LEU A 17 -21.97 -34.36 -22.04
CA LEU A 17 -21.89 -32.90 -21.88
C LEU A 17 -21.81 -32.48 -20.40
N LEU A 18 -22.56 -33.13 -19.51
CA LEU A 18 -22.50 -32.92 -18.07
C LEU A 18 -21.12 -33.28 -17.50
N LEU A 19 -20.57 -34.43 -17.90
CA LEU A 19 -19.23 -34.86 -17.49
C LEU A 19 -18.15 -33.91 -18.02
N LEU A 20 -18.28 -33.41 -19.25
CA LEU A 20 -17.39 -32.39 -19.81
C LEU A 20 -17.47 -31.07 -19.03
N ALA A 21 -18.69 -30.62 -18.70
CA ALA A 21 -18.89 -29.40 -17.92
C ALA A 21 -18.28 -29.52 -16.51
N VAL A 22 -18.48 -30.67 -15.84
CA VAL A 22 -17.85 -30.96 -14.54
C VAL A 22 -16.34 -31.05 -14.66
N TYR A 23 -15.80 -31.66 -15.71
CA TYR A 23 -14.36 -31.74 -15.95
C TYR A 23 -13.75 -30.34 -16.18
N ILE A 24 -14.36 -29.52 -17.05
CA ILE A 24 -13.93 -28.14 -17.31
C ILE A 24 -14.02 -27.31 -16.03
N PHE A 25 -15.12 -27.43 -15.28
CA PHE A 25 -15.30 -26.73 -14.00
C PHE A 25 -14.24 -27.15 -12.98
N LYS A 26 -14.01 -28.45 -12.79
CA LYS A 26 -12.98 -28.97 -11.88
C LYS A 26 -11.58 -28.55 -12.30
N ASN A 27 -11.27 -28.55 -13.59
CA ASN A 27 -9.96 -28.16 -14.10
C ASN A 27 -9.73 -26.65 -13.92
N ASN A 28 -10.73 -25.81 -14.20
CA ASN A 28 -10.66 -24.37 -13.94
C ASN A 28 -10.56 -24.06 -12.45
N TYR A 29 -11.32 -24.77 -11.61
CA TYR A 29 -11.26 -24.65 -10.14
C TYR A 29 -9.88 -25.07 -9.59
N GLN A 30 -9.27 -26.14 -10.12
CA GLN A 30 -7.93 -26.59 -9.75
C GLN A 30 -6.83 -25.68 -10.30
N LYS A 31 -7.05 -25.01 -11.43
CA LYS A 31 -6.10 -24.04 -12.03
C LYS A 31 -6.11 -22.71 -11.28
N GLU A 32 -7.28 -22.28 -10.80
CA GLU A 32 -7.43 -21.15 -9.87
C GLU A 32 -6.89 -21.46 -8.47
N ASN A 33 -7.02 -22.71 -8.01
CA ASN A 33 -6.52 -23.20 -6.71
C ASN A 33 -5.20 -23.97 -6.79
N GLY A 34 -4.46 -23.86 -7.91
CA GLY A 34 -3.15 -24.48 -8.06
C GLY A 34 -2.20 -23.98 -6.97
N ALA A 35 -1.30 -24.84 -6.49
CA ALA A 35 -0.44 -24.57 -5.33
C ALA A 35 0.15 -23.14 -5.39
N SER A 36 -0.24 -22.29 -4.44
CA SER A 36 0.11 -20.87 -4.44
C SER A 36 1.62 -20.67 -4.53
N ILE A 37 2.06 -19.88 -5.51
CA ILE A 37 3.47 -19.73 -5.84
C ILE A 37 4.16 -18.97 -4.70
N ARG A 38 5.25 -19.51 -4.18
CA ARG A 38 6.09 -18.79 -3.21
C ARG A 38 6.88 -17.70 -3.91
N ILE A 39 6.77 -16.47 -3.39
CA ILE A 39 7.46 -15.29 -3.90
C ILE A 39 8.36 -14.67 -2.82
N ALA A 40 9.29 -13.81 -3.24
CA ALA A 40 10.06 -12.96 -2.34
C ALA A 40 9.16 -11.90 -1.65
N THR A 41 9.74 -10.99 -0.86
CA THR A 41 8.98 -9.91 -0.19
C THR A 41 8.39 -8.95 -1.24
N PRO A 42 7.04 -8.90 -1.43
CA PRO A 42 6.44 -7.89 -2.30
C PRO A 42 6.54 -6.49 -1.70
N THR A 43 6.57 -5.49 -2.56
CA THR A 43 6.55 -4.07 -2.20
C THR A 43 5.31 -3.42 -2.76
N LEU A 44 4.40 -2.97 -1.89
CA LEU A 44 3.21 -2.24 -2.29
C LEU A 44 3.53 -0.75 -2.32
N PHE A 45 3.17 -0.09 -3.42
CA PHE A 45 3.17 1.37 -3.52
C PHE A 45 1.74 1.89 -3.45
N VAL A 46 1.53 2.96 -2.69
CA VAL A 46 0.20 3.51 -2.38
C VAL A 46 0.22 5.04 -2.57
N HIS A 47 -0.54 5.51 -3.56
CA HIS A 47 -0.66 6.93 -3.90
C HIS A 47 -1.41 7.77 -2.85
N GLY A 48 -1.28 9.10 -3.02
CA GLY A 48 -1.98 10.10 -2.24
C GLY A 48 -3.44 10.34 -2.64
N TRP A 49 -4.07 11.31 -1.97
CA TRP A 49 -5.45 11.73 -2.21
C TRP A 49 -5.64 12.25 -3.63
N GLY A 50 -6.73 11.83 -4.29
CA GLY A 50 -7.07 12.28 -5.64
C GLY A 50 -6.15 11.79 -6.77
N SER A 51 -5.13 10.98 -6.43
CA SER A 51 -4.17 10.43 -7.39
C SER A 51 -4.57 9.04 -7.89
N SER A 52 -3.69 8.38 -8.64
CA SER A 52 -3.79 6.98 -9.07
C SER A 52 -2.39 6.36 -9.04
N TYR A 53 -2.28 5.08 -9.44
CA TYR A 53 -1.01 4.37 -9.59
C TYR A 53 0.02 5.04 -10.53
N HIS A 54 -0.39 6.02 -11.34
CA HIS A 54 0.51 6.78 -12.19
C HIS A 54 1.53 7.62 -11.40
N ALA A 55 1.24 7.97 -10.13
CA ALA A 55 2.20 8.72 -9.30
C ALA A 55 3.42 7.87 -8.92
N GLU A 56 3.33 6.56 -9.05
CA GLU A 56 4.35 5.59 -8.69
C GLU A 56 5.28 5.24 -9.84
N GLU A 57 4.85 5.47 -11.09
CA GLU A 57 5.50 4.94 -12.29
C GLU A 57 6.96 5.39 -12.43
N SER A 58 7.29 6.63 -12.03
CA SER A 58 8.68 7.12 -12.05
C SER A 58 9.59 6.31 -11.11
N MET A 59 9.16 6.10 -9.86
CA MET A 59 9.91 5.31 -8.88
C MET A 59 10.04 3.85 -9.32
N VAL A 60 8.98 3.28 -9.89
CA VAL A 60 8.96 1.91 -10.39
C VAL A 60 9.86 1.73 -11.61
N ALA A 61 9.82 2.67 -12.56
CA ALA A 61 10.69 2.69 -13.73
C ALA A 61 12.17 2.80 -13.32
N TYR A 62 12.49 3.63 -12.32
CA TYR A 62 13.83 3.71 -11.76
C TYR A 62 14.27 2.38 -11.12
N ALA A 63 13.39 1.71 -10.37
CA ALA A 63 13.66 0.40 -9.78
C ALA A 63 13.89 -0.69 -10.85
N GLN A 64 13.18 -0.64 -11.98
CA GLN A 64 13.42 -1.55 -13.11
C GLN A 64 14.75 -1.24 -13.80
N LYS A 65 15.02 0.04 -14.10
CA LYS A 65 16.26 0.49 -14.75
C LYS A 65 17.52 0.19 -13.94
N SER A 66 17.41 0.21 -12.61
CA SER A 66 18.49 -0.17 -11.68
C SER A 66 18.58 -1.68 -11.44
N HIS A 67 17.78 -2.50 -12.14
CA HIS A 67 17.67 -3.95 -11.95
C HIS A 67 17.29 -4.37 -10.53
N ALA A 68 16.68 -3.48 -9.75
CA ALA A 68 16.23 -3.75 -8.39
C ALA A 68 15.00 -4.66 -8.38
N THR A 69 14.13 -4.56 -9.39
CA THR A 69 12.99 -5.45 -9.62
C THR A 69 12.95 -5.97 -11.06
N ASN A 70 12.30 -7.11 -11.27
CA ASN A 70 11.96 -7.62 -12.61
C ASN A 70 10.47 -8.03 -12.74
N SER A 71 9.64 -7.64 -11.77
CA SER A 71 8.22 -8.02 -11.73
C SER A 71 7.41 -6.88 -11.15
N VAL A 72 6.52 -6.32 -11.97
CA VAL A 72 5.57 -5.29 -11.57
C VAL A 72 4.17 -5.78 -11.94
N ILE A 73 3.23 -5.66 -11.02
CA ILE A 73 1.80 -5.89 -11.26
C ILE A 73 0.99 -4.73 -10.68
N ARG A 74 -0.26 -4.57 -11.12
CA ARG A 74 -1.18 -3.58 -10.57
C ARG A 74 -2.28 -4.25 -9.75
N ALA A 75 -2.69 -3.62 -8.66
CA ALA A 75 -3.87 -4.01 -7.89
C ALA A 75 -4.91 -2.89 -7.96
N ASP A 76 -5.95 -3.08 -8.78
CA ASP A 76 -7.07 -2.14 -8.88
C ASP A 76 -8.09 -2.44 -7.78
N VAL A 77 -8.36 -1.46 -6.92
CA VAL A 77 -9.28 -1.57 -5.79
C VAL A 77 -10.51 -0.73 -6.03
N SER A 78 -11.68 -1.37 -6.08
CA SER A 78 -12.96 -0.67 -6.24
C SER A 78 -13.38 0.07 -4.96
N PRO A 79 -14.35 1.00 -5.00
CA PRO A 79 -14.85 1.66 -3.79
C PRO A 79 -15.42 0.69 -2.74
N ALA A 80 -15.88 -0.48 -3.18
CA ALA A 80 -16.38 -1.56 -2.32
C ALA A 80 -15.26 -2.45 -1.74
N GLY A 81 -13.98 -2.22 -2.08
CA GLY A 81 -12.85 -3.01 -1.62
C GLY A 81 -12.56 -4.28 -2.44
N LYS A 82 -13.25 -4.47 -3.58
CA LYS A 82 -12.93 -5.58 -4.49
C LYS A 82 -11.60 -5.30 -5.17
N VAL A 83 -10.66 -6.23 -5.07
CA VAL A 83 -9.32 -6.12 -5.68
C VAL A 83 -9.24 -6.97 -6.95
N THR A 84 -8.78 -6.36 -8.03
CA THR A 84 -8.43 -7.05 -9.29
C THR A 84 -6.93 -6.93 -9.51
N LEU A 85 -6.24 -8.07 -9.63
CA LEU A 85 -4.81 -8.08 -9.92
C LEU A 85 -4.59 -8.13 -11.44
N LEU A 86 -3.87 -7.15 -11.97
CA LEU A 86 -3.49 -7.08 -13.37
C LEU A 86 -2.02 -7.47 -13.52
N GLY A 87 -1.79 -8.51 -14.32
CA GLY A 87 -0.49 -9.15 -14.43
C GLY A 87 -0.33 -10.38 -13.52
N THR A 88 0.87 -10.96 -13.54
CA THR A 88 1.20 -12.18 -12.79
C THR A 88 2.64 -12.11 -12.28
N ILE A 89 2.84 -12.37 -11.00
CA ILE A 89 4.19 -12.52 -10.43
C ILE A 89 4.68 -13.93 -10.75
N LYS A 90 5.70 -14.03 -11.59
CA LYS A 90 6.28 -15.32 -12.01
C LYS A 90 7.11 -15.93 -10.87
N LYS A 91 7.30 -17.25 -10.92
CA LYS A 91 8.26 -17.96 -10.05
C LYS A 91 9.65 -17.32 -10.21
N ARG A 92 10.37 -17.11 -9.11
CA ARG A 92 11.69 -16.42 -9.05
C ARG A 92 11.67 -14.92 -9.40
N ALA A 93 10.51 -14.26 -9.37
CA ALA A 93 10.44 -12.80 -9.42
C ALA A 93 11.34 -12.17 -8.34
N LYS A 94 12.21 -11.25 -8.77
CA LYS A 94 13.06 -10.44 -7.90
C LYS A 94 12.24 -9.23 -7.45
N ASN A 95 12.09 -9.08 -6.14
CA ASN A 95 11.50 -7.90 -5.50
C ASN A 95 10.20 -7.43 -6.17
N PRO A 96 9.14 -8.27 -6.19
CA PRO A 96 7.93 -7.94 -6.92
C PRO A 96 7.30 -6.65 -6.40
N ILE A 97 7.00 -5.73 -7.30
CA ILE A 97 6.29 -4.48 -7.00
C ILE A 97 4.81 -4.68 -7.30
N VAL A 98 3.96 -4.12 -6.43
CA VAL A 98 2.52 -4.03 -6.62
C VAL A 98 2.12 -2.57 -6.55
N GLU A 99 1.74 -2.01 -7.68
CA GLU A 99 1.20 -0.65 -7.76
C GLU A 99 -0.28 -0.68 -7.37
N VAL A 100 -0.64 -0.06 -6.25
CA VAL A 100 -2.02 -0.05 -5.76
C VAL A 100 -2.76 1.12 -6.37
N ASN A 101 -3.84 0.85 -7.10
CA ASN A 101 -4.71 1.86 -7.68
C ASN A 101 -6.05 1.88 -6.94
N LEU A 102 -6.31 2.93 -6.16
CA LEU A 102 -7.54 3.07 -5.40
C LEU A 102 -8.56 3.88 -6.21
N GLN A 103 -9.66 3.27 -6.62
CA GLN A 103 -10.73 4.01 -7.31
C GLN A 103 -11.40 5.03 -6.39
N ASN A 104 -11.52 4.72 -5.10
CA ASN A 104 -11.95 5.67 -4.08
C ASN A 104 -10.76 6.49 -3.54
N ASN A 105 -10.05 7.16 -4.45
CA ASN A 105 -8.84 7.95 -4.16
C ASN A 105 -9.12 9.24 -3.36
N LYS A 106 -10.39 9.64 -3.19
CA LYS A 106 -10.80 10.80 -2.40
C LYS A 106 -11.59 10.41 -1.15
N SER A 107 -11.11 9.38 -0.46
CA SER A 107 -11.80 8.80 0.71
C SER A 107 -12.01 9.74 1.91
N ILE A 108 -11.36 10.92 1.94
CA ILE A 108 -11.65 12.03 2.85
C ILE A 108 -12.04 13.24 2.01
N PHE A 109 -13.06 13.99 2.40
CA PHE A 109 -13.52 15.20 1.74
C PHE A 109 -14.13 16.16 2.77
N ALA A 110 -14.28 17.43 2.40
CA ALA A 110 -14.85 18.46 3.26
C ALA A 110 -16.30 18.10 3.65
N GLY A 111 -16.66 18.24 4.94
CA GLY A 111 -17.99 17.90 5.45
C GLY A 111 -18.15 16.47 5.97
N LEU A 112 -17.10 15.64 5.97
CA LEU A 112 -17.12 14.33 6.62
C LEU A 112 -17.26 14.46 8.14
N SER A 113 -18.29 13.84 8.69
CA SER A 113 -18.57 13.85 10.14
C SER A 113 -17.53 13.08 10.97
N ASN A 114 -16.83 12.11 10.37
CA ASN A 114 -15.86 11.28 11.10
C ASN A 114 -14.67 10.85 10.22
N GLN A 115 -13.60 11.65 10.23
CA GLN A 115 -12.34 11.38 9.53
C GLN A 115 -11.69 10.05 9.96
N THR A 116 -11.85 9.65 11.22
CA THR A 116 -11.28 8.38 11.73
C THR A 116 -11.95 7.18 11.09
N SER A 117 -13.28 7.19 10.96
CA SER A 117 -14.01 6.12 10.29
C SER A 117 -13.61 6.02 8.81
N ALA A 118 -13.54 7.16 8.12
CA ALA A 118 -13.07 7.23 6.74
C ALA A 118 -11.66 6.65 6.56
N MET A 119 -10.73 6.99 7.47
CA MET A 119 -9.37 6.43 7.44
C MET A 119 -9.29 4.95 7.76
N ASN A 120 -10.09 4.44 8.70
CA ASN A 120 -10.15 3.00 8.91
C ASN A 120 -10.68 2.28 7.65
N LYS A 121 -11.76 2.79 7.03
CA LYS A 121 -12.29 2.23 5.78
C LYS A 121 -11.24 2.25 4.67
N SER A 122 -10.58 3.39 4.48
CA SER A 122 -9.55 3.56 3.45
C SER A 122 -8.34 2.64 3.68
N SER A 123 -7.95 2.42 4.94
CA SER A 123 -6.88 1.47 5.29
C SER A 123 -7.23 0.00 5.03
N ASN A 124 -8.52 -0.35 4.98
CA ASN A 124 -8.94 -1.71 4.64
C ASN A 124 -8.56 -2.06 3.20
N TYR A 125 -8.50 -1.10 2.27
CA TYR A 125 -8.04 -1.35 0.91
C TYR A 125 -6.61 -1.94 0.88
N ILE A 126 -5.73 -1.49 1.77
CA ILE A 126 -4.38 -2.05 1.90
C ILE A 126 -4.44 -3.51 2.38
N LYS A 127 -5.30 -3.80 3.36
CA LYS A 127 -5.54 -5.17 3.85
C LYS A 127 -6.14 -6.05 2.74
N ASP A 128 -7.07 -5.54 1.96
CA ASP A 128 -7.75 -6.26 0.88
C ASP A 128 -6.77 -6.63 -0.24
N VAL A 129 -5.87 -5.71 -0.60
CA VAL A 129 -4.78 -5.99 -1.56
C VAL A 129 -3.88 -7.10 -1.03
N ILE A 130 -3.42 -6.98 0.22
CA ILE A 130 -2.55 -7.99 0.85
C ILE A 130 -3.23 -9.36 0.89
N THR A 131 -4.49 -9.41 1.32
CA THR A 131 -5.27 -10.65 1.41
C THR A 131 -5.48 -11.26 0.02
N THR A 132 -5.77 -10.44 -1.00
CA THR A 132 -5.92 -10.90 -2.38
C THR A 132 -4.61 -11.45 -2.95
N LEU A 133 -3.48 -10.80 -2.65
CA LEU A 133 -2.15 -11.33 -3.00
C LEU A 133 -1.88 -12.66 -2.29
N GLN A 134 -2.21 -12.78 -1.00
CA GLN A 134 -2.01 -14.02 -0.21
C GLN A 134 -2.83 -15.21 -0.73
N LYS A 135 -4.00 -14.97 -1.35
CA LYS A 135 -4.77 -16.02 -2.02
C LYS A 135 -4.03 -16.63 -3.21
N ARG A 136 -3.22 -15.85 -3.91
CA ARG A 136 -2.50 -16.27 -5.14
C ARG A 136 -1.04 -16.63 -4.90
N TYR A 137 -0.40 -16.02 -3.91
CA TYR A 137 1.04 -16.10 -3.66
C TYR A 137 1.35 -16.32 -2.18
N ARG A 138 2.39 -17.11 -1.89
CA ARG A 138 2.88 -17.34 -0.52
C ARG A 138 4.04 -16.39 -0.22
N PHE A 139 3.83 -15.50 0.75
CA PHE A 139 4.86 -14.61 1.30
C PHE A 139 4.53 -14.31 2.77
N ASN A 140 5.55 -14.07 3.58
CA ASN A 140 5.43 -13.81 5.03
C ASN A 140 5.97 -12.44 5.44
N ARG A 141 6.52 -11.68 4.49
CA ARG A 141 7.07 -10.34 4.69
C ARG A 141 6.52 -9.41 3.63
N ILE A 142 6.39 -8.13 3.95
CA ILE A 142 5.94 -7.10 3.00
C ILE A 142 6.72 -5.80 3.19
N ASN A 143 6.98 -5.10 2.10
CA ASN A 143 7.40 -3.70 2.13
C ASN A 143 6.22 -2.79 1.75
N LEU A 144 6.15 -1.61 2.35
CA LEU A 144 5.09 -0.63 2.08
C LEU A 144 5.72 0.73 1.76
N VAL A 145 5.33 1.32 0.63
CA VAL A 145 5.71 2.66 0.20
C VAL A 145 4.44 3.50 0.11
N GLY A 146 4.40 4.64 0.79
CA GLY A 146 3.28 5.56 0.74
C GLY A 146 3.70 6.97 0.33
N HIS A 147 2.90 7.60 -0.52
CA HIS A 147 2.99 9.04 -0.78
C HIS A 147 1.79 9.78 -0.15
N SER A 148 2.04 10.92 0.48
CA SER A 148 0.99 11.78 1.03
C SER A 148 -0.03 10.99 1.87
N MET A 149 -1.32 11.01 1.53
CA MET A 149 -2.39 10.26 2.22
C MET A 149 -2.19 8.73 2.23
N GLY A 150 -1.48 8.16 1.25
CA GLY A 150 -1.12 6.74 1.24
C GLY A 150 -0.34 6.32 2.49
N ASN A 151 0.45 7.23 3.06
CA ASN A 151 1.13 7.02 4.34
C ASN A 151 0.18 6.84 5.50
N LEU A 152 -0.91 7.60 5.54
CA LEU A 152 -1.91 7.48 6.60
C LEU A 152 -2.67 6.18 6.44
N GLN A 153 -3.07 5.80 5.21
CA GLN A 153 -3.70 4.51 4.96
C GLN A 153 -2.82 3.35 5.46
N ILE A 154 -1.52 3.37 5.17
CA ILE A 154 -0.54 2.41 5.68
C ILE A 154 -0.44 2.46 7.22
N ALA A 155 -0.38 3.65 7.82
CA ALA A 155 -0.29 3.81 9.26
C ALA A 155 -1.52 3.24 9.99
N TYR A 156 -2.74 3.49 9.48
CA TYR A 156 -3.97 2.90 10.01
C TYR A 156 -4.02 1.38 9.78
N TYR A 157 -3.57 0.89 8.62
CA TYR A 157 -3.44 -0.54 8.37
C TYR A 157 -2.55 -1.20 9.43
N LEU A 158 -1.36 -0.65 9.68
CA LEU A 158 -0.43 -1.16 10.68
C LEU A 158 -0.99 -1.05 12.09
N ARG A 159 -1.65 0.06 12.44
CA ARG A 159 -2.31 0.25 13.74
C ARG A 159 -3.31 -0.88 14.04
N ASN A 160 -4.03 -1.31 13.00
CA ASN A 160 -5.11 -2.28 13.10
C ASN A 160 -4.62 -3.72 12.92
N ASN A 161 -3.52 -3.95 12.19
CA ASN A 161 -3.14 -5.29 11.72
C ASN A 161 -1.70 -5.72 12.01
N ALA A 162 -0.83 -4.87 12.58
CA ALA A 162 0.58 -5.22 12.80
C ALA A 162 0.82 -6.45 13.71
N THR A 163 -0.16 -6.78 14.56
CA THR A 163 -0.14 -7.95 15.45
C THR A 163 -1.08 -9.07 14.98
N ASN A 164 -1.67 -8.96 13.77
CA ASN A 164 -2.56 -9.97 13.21
C ASN A 164 -1.72 -11.10 12.57
N ALA A 165 -1.82 -12.31 13.10
CA ALA A 165 -1.05 -13.47 12.65
C ALA A 165 -1.36 -13.92 11.20
N HIS A 166 -2.51 -13.52 10.65
CA HIS A 166 -2.87 -13.83 9.26
C HIS A 166 -2.24 -12.86 8.24
N MET A 167 -1.65 -11.76 8.71
CA MET A 167 -1.01 -10.75 7.86
C MET A 167 0.51 -10.98 7.76
N PRO A 168 1.16 -10.62 6.64
CA PRO A 168 2.61 -10.68 6.52
C PRO A 168 3.28 -9.67 7.46
N HIS A 169 4.48 -9.99 7.93
CA HIS A 169 5.25 -9.08 8.76
C HIS A 169 5.81 -7.91 7.94
N LEU A 170 5.67 -6.69 8.45
CA LEU A 170 6.34 -5.53 7.85
C LEU A 170 7.87 -5.72 7.88
N ASN A 171 8.51 -5.60 6.73
CA ASN A 171 9.95 -5.66 6.57
C ASN A 171 10.56 -4.25 6.49
N LYS A 172 10.10 -3.44 5.54
CA LYS A 172 10.55 -2.06 5.34
C LYS A 172 9.35 -1.17 5.03
N GLN A 173 9.36 0.05 5.55
CA GLN A 173 8.40 1.08 5.19
C GLN A 173 9.13 2.33 4.69
N VAL A 174 8.72 2.83 3.53
CA VAL A 174 9.12 4.15 3.04
C VAL A 174 7.92 5.07 3.11
N SER A 175 8.07 6.19 3.80
CA SER A 175 7.10 7.27 3.82
C SER A 175 7.63 8.44 3.01
N ILE A 176 6.85 8.92 2.06
CA ILE A 176 7.16 10.11 1.25
C ILE A 176 6.08 11.15 1.50
N ALA A 177 6.45 12.30 2.05
CA ALA A 177 5.53 13.41 2.33
C ALA A 177 4.32 13.03 3.21
N GLY A 178 4.50 12.15 4.20
CA GLY A 178 3.40 11.73 5.08
C GLY A 178 2.91 12.86 5.99
N HIS A 179 1.64 13.25 5.93
CA HIS A 179 1.09 14.35 6.74
C HIS A 179 0.52 13.87 8.09
N TYR A 180 1.34 13.21 8.90
CA TYR A 180 0.89 12.54 10.13
C TYR A 180 0.19 13.45 11.14
N ASN A 181 0.69 14.68 11.33
CA ASN A 181 0.07 15.68 12.20
C ASN A 181 -0.77 16.71 11.42
N GLY A 182 -1.20 16.31 10.22
CA GLY A 182 -2.05 17.07 9.32
C GLY A 182 -1.32 17.85 8.23
N TYR A 183 -2.08 18.34 7.25
CA TYR A 183 -1.57 19.14 6.13
C TYR A 183 -1.94 20.63 6.30
N VAL A 184 -1.38 21.51 5.45
CA VAL A 184 -1.62 22.96 5.51
C VAL A 184 -3.10 23.25 5.21
N GLY A 185 -3.77 23.93 6.14
CA GLY A 185 -5.19 24.28 6.01
C GLY A 185 -6.18 23.18 6.42
N GLU A 186 -5.70 22.04 6.93
CA GLU A 186 -6.58 20.98 7.42
C GLU A 186 -7.34 21.39 8.68
N GLN A 187 -8.67 21.25 8.65
CA GLN A 187 -9.51 21.53 9.80
C GLN A 187 -9.15 20.62 10.99
N GLY A 188 -8.83 21.23 12.13
CA GLY A 188 -8.43 20.48 13.34
C GLY A 188 -6.97 20.02 13.34
N ALA A 189 -6.16 20.43 12.35
CA ALA A 189 -4.71 20.38 12.42
C ALA A 189 -4.14 21.72 12.91
N PRO A 190 -2.96 21.74 13.55
CA PRO A 190 -2.31 22.98 13.93
C PRO A 190 -1.75 23.70 12.68
N ASN A 191 -1.97 25.03 12.60
CA ASN A 191 -1.40 25.86 11.52
C ASN A 191 0.12 25.74 11.41
N LYS A 192 0.80 25.48 12.53
CA LYS A 192 2.24 25.19 12.58
C LYS A 192 2.51 24.01 13.51
N THR A 193 3.13 22.95 12.98
CA THR A 193 3.57 21.83 13.82
C THR A 193 4.91 22.16 14.47
N VAL A 194 4.97 22.12 15.80
CA VAL A 194 6.20 22.22 16.60
C VAL A 194 6.44 20.89 17.30
N LEU A 195 7.64 20.33 17.13
CA LEU A 195 8.02 19.05 17.71
C LEU A 195 8.92 19.24 18.94
N ASN A 196 8.82 18.33 19.91
CA ASN A 196 9.85 18.17 20.94
C ASN A 196 11.03 17.32 20.43
N ARG A 197 12.06 17.12 21.27
CA ARG A 197 13.25 16.32 20.92
C ARG A 197 12.93 14.88 20.49
N ALA A 198 11.84 14.30 21.01
CA ALA A 198 11.39 12.95 20.66
C ALA A 198 10.55 12.89 19.38
N GLY A 199 10.30 14.03 18.71
CA GLY A 199 9.43 14.14 17.53
C GLY A 199 7.94 14.22 17.87
N LYS A 200 7.55 14.42 19.14
CA LYS A 200 6.14 14.54 19.55
C LYS A 200 5.64 15.95 19.20
N PRO A 201 4.51 16.09 18.49
CA PRO A 201 3.85 17.38 18.32
C PRO A 201 3.42 17.98 19.65
N ARG A 202 3.65 19.28 19.85
CA ARG A 202 3.11 20.03 21.00
C ARG A 202 1.58 20.09 20.96
N GLN A 203 1.02 20.29 19.76
CA GLN A 203 -0.41 20.18 19.48
C GLN A 203 -0.63 19.05 18.48
N MET A 204 -1.51 18.12 18.83
CA MET A 204 -1.82 16.95 17.99
C MET A 204 -3.13 17.15 17.26
N SER A 205 -3.13 16.96 15.94
CA SER A 205 -4.35 16.86 15.15
C SER A 205 -5.20 15.68 15.61
N THR A 206 -6.50 15.70 15.29
CA THR A 206 -7.41 14.58 15.59
C THR A 206 -6.88 13.28 14.99
N GLY A 207 -6.47 13.31 13.71
CA GLY A 207 -5.86 12.16 13.03
C GLY A 207 -4.64 11.61 13.77
N TYR A 208 -3.70 12.46 14.17
CA TYR A 208 -2.47 12.04 14.87
C TYR A 208 -2.76 11.29 16.18
N ARG A 209 -3.73 11.76 16.97
CA ARG A 209 -4.11 11.11 18.24
C ARG A 209 -4.56 9.68 18.02
N THR A 210 -5.28 9.40 16.94
CA THR A 210 -5.74 8.03 16.66
C THR A 210 -4.60 7.07 16.33
N LEU A 211 -3.48 7.59 15.79
CA LEU A 211 -2.29 6.82 15.42
C LEU A 211 -1.34 6.55 16.59
N LEU A 212 -1.53 7.16 17.76
CA LEU A 212 -0.65 7.02 18.92
C LEU A 212 -0.43 5.56 19.35
N ASN A 213 -1.39 4.67 19.08
CA ASN A 213 -1.26 3.25 19.41
C ASN A 213 -0.18 2.51 18.59
N LEU A 214 0.27 3.06 17.46
CA LEU A 214 1.43 2.56 16.73
C LEU A 214 2.67 2.49 17.62
N ARG A 215 2.82 3.41 18.58
CA ARG A 215 3.93 3.40 19.54
C ARG A 215 4.02 2.12 20.37
N LYS A 216 2.91 1.39 20.50
CA LYS A 216 2.81 0.12 21.23
C LYS A 216 2.84 -1.08 20.27
N LYS A 217 2.34 -0.92 19.05
CA LYS A 217 2.09 -2.02 18.11
C LYS A 217 3.05 -2.13 16.94
N PHE A 218 3.82 -1.09 16.61
CA PHE A 218 4.65 -1.08 15.41
C PHE A 218 5.64 -2.26 15.39
N PRO A 219 5.83 -2.97 14.26
CA PRO A 219 6.67 -4.17 14.21
C PRO A 219 8.14 -3.88 14.55
N GLN A 220 8.70 -4.62 15.51
CA GLN A 220 10.06 -4.36 16.01
C GLN A 220 11.17 -4.68 15.01
N LYS A 221 10.92 -5.58 14.07
CA LYS A 221 11.89 -6.00 13.05
C LYS A 221 11.83 -5.13 11.79
N ALA A 222 10.90 -4.18 11.71
CA ALA A 222 10.73 -3.33 10.54
C ALA A 222 11.70 -2.14 10.55
N ALA A 223 12.22 -1.80 9.38
CA ALA A 223 12.99 -0.57 9.16
C ALA A 223 12.10 0.51 8.53
N VAL A 224 12.32 1.77 8.89
CA VAL A 224 11.57 2.92 8.38
C VAL A 224 12.50 3.95 7.75
N LEU A 225 12.13 4.43 6.57
CA LEU A 225 12.67 5.62 5.91
C LEU A 225 11.56 6.65 5.76
N ASN A 226 11.75 7.85 6.29
CA ASN A 226 10.82 8.96 6.20
C ASN A 226 11.45 10.09 5.35
N ILE A 227 10.90 10.29 4.15
CA ILE A 227 11.32 11.28 3.16
C ILE A 227 10.31 12.41 3.16
N TYR A 228 10.77 13.65 3.18
CA TYR A 228 9.92 14.84 3.14
C TYR A 228 10.62 15.99 2.41
N GLY A 229 9.83 16.90 1.84
CA GLY A 229 10.34 18.02 1.08
C GLY A 229 10.33 19.34 1.86
N ASP A 230 11.30 20.19 1.53
CA ASP A 230 11.32 21.60 1.91
C ASP A 230 11.65 22.47 0.68
N MET A 231 10.67 23.24 0.22
CA MET A 231 10.83 24.20 -0.88
C MET A 231 11.57 25.49 -0.47
N GLY A 232 12.02 25.60 0.79
CA GLY A 232 12.64 26.79 1.39
C GLY A 232 11.74 27.49 2.42
N SER A 233 10.59 26.92 2.75
CA SER A 233 9.58 27.49 3.65
C SER A 233 9.27 26.60 4.87
N GLY A 234 9.99 25.47 5.02
CA GLY A 234 9.68 24.42 6.01
C GLY A 234 8.49 23.55 5.58
N SER A 235 8.20 23.48 4.28
CA SER A 235 7.07 22.77 3.69
C SER A 235 7.38 22.33 2.25
N ASP A 236 6.73 21.26 1.80
CA ASP A 236 6.72 20.83 0.39
C ASP A 236 5.60 21.53 -0.44
N GLY A 237 4.90 22.49 0.17
CA GLY A 237 3.76 23.19 -0.41
C GLY A 237 2.43 22.77 0.24
N ASP A 238 2.27 21.48 0.53
CA ASP A 238 1.04 20.92 1.09
C ASP A 238 1.23 20.42 2.53
N VAL A 239 2.42 19.91 2.84
CA VAL A 239 2.77 19.27 4.10
C VAL A 239 3.99 19.94 4.70
N THR A 240 3.81 20.44 5.93
CA THR A 240 4.94 20.97 6.69
C THR A 240 5.94 19.87 7.04
N VAL A 241 7.24 20.19 7.00
CA VAL A 241 8.34 19.28 7.37
C VAL A 241 8.08 18.66 8.75
N ASN A 242 7.64 19.45 9.71
CA ASN A 242 7.38 18.95 11.07
C ASN A 242 6.14 18.04 11.17
N SER A 243 5.14 18.19 10.29
CA SER A 243 4.06 17.21 10.23
C SER A 243 4.60 15.85 9.77
N ALA A 244 5.45 15.81 8.75
CA ALA A 244 6.10 14.59 8.29
C ALA A 244 7.04 13.97 9.34
N ARG A 245 7.87 14.79 9.99
CA ARG A 245 8.79 14.35 11.03
C ARG A 245 8.11 13.85 12.30
N SER A 246 6.86 14.26 12.54
CA SER A 246 6.08 13.76 13.68
C SER A 246 5.88 12.24 13.67
N TYR A 247 6.12 11.58 12.53
CA TYR A 247 6.10 10.12 12.43
C TYR A 247 7.13 9.43 13.32
N ARG A 248 8.28 10.07 13.56
CA ARG A 248 9.33 9.56 14.46
C ARG A 248 8.72 9.14 15.78
N TYR A 249 7.93 10.02 16.37
CA TYR A 249 7.29 9.75 17.65
C TYR A 249 6.27 8.61 17.56
N LEU A 250 5.68 8.30 16.41
CA LEU A 250 4.76 7.17 16.31
C LEU A 250 5.46 5.81 16.29
N VAL A 251 6.67 5.71 15.74
CA VAL A 251 7.24 4.38 15.41
C VAL A 251 8.69 4.14 15.83
N SER A 252 9.52 5.19 15.99
CA SER A 252 10.98 5.02 16.11
C SER A 252 11.41 4.23 17.35
N LYS A 253 10.67 4.33 18.47
CA LYS A 253 10.97 3.58 19.71
C LYS A 253 10.87 2.06 19.52
N ARG A 254 10.09 1.60 18.52
CA ARG A 254 9.89 0.17 18.25
C ARG A 254 10.61 -0.30 17.00
N ALA A 255 10.65 0.52 15.95
CA ALA A 255 11.28 0.14 14.68
C ALA A 255 12.75 -0.27 14.89
N ARG A 256 13.22 -1.25 14.12
CA ARG A 256 14.63 -1.69 14.11
C ARG A 256 15.56 -0.54 13.75
N SER A 257 15.13 0.30 12.81
CA SER A 257 15.84 1.52 12.40
C SER A 257 14.84 2.55 11.91
N TYR A 258 15.16 3.83 12.10
CA TYR A 258 14.36 4.95 11.62
C TYR A 258 15.28 6.01 11.03
N GLN A 259 15.12 6.29 9.74
CA GLN A 259 15.91 7.29 9.01
C GLN A 259 15.00 8.42 8.52
N GLU A 260 15.50 9.65 8.55
CA GLU A 260 14.86 10.80 7.93
C GLU A 260 15.73 11.33 6.79
N LYS A 261 15.10 11.73 5.69
CA LYS A 261 15.76 12.37 4.55
C LYS A 261 14.93 13.56 4.10
N GLU A 262 15.51 14.74 4.22
CA GLU A 262 14.94 15.97 3.70
C GLU A 262 15.42 16.20 2.27
N ILE A 263 14.49 16.43 1.35
CA ILE A 263 14.75 16.89 -0.01
C ILE A 263 14.56 18.40 -0.01
N ARG A 264 15.50 19.16 -0.59
CA ARG A 264 15.45 20.63 -0.55
C ARG A 264 15.34 21.26 -1.94
N GLY A 265 14.76 22.45 -1.98
CA GLY A 265 14.68 23.28 -3.17
C GLY A 265 13.41 23.04 -4.00
N PRO A 266 13.31 23.64 -5.21
CA PRO A 266 12.06 23.62 -5.98
C PRO A 266 11.56 22.23 -6.40
N ARG A 267 12.45 21.23 -6.44
CA ARG A 267 12.11 19.81 -6.72
C ARG A 267 11.68 19.03 -5.47
N ALA A 268 11.62 19.69 -4.32
CA ALA A 268 11.05 19.15 -3.10
C ALA A 268 9.54 19.43 -2.96
N GLN A 269 8.90 20.00 -3.99
CA GLN A 269 7.44 20.20 -4.00
C GLN A 269 6.70 18.87 -3.89
N HIS A 270 5.55 18.89 -3.22
CA HIS A 270 4.77 17.73 -2.77
C HIS A 270 4.59 16.61 -3.83
N SER A 271 4.14 16.97 -5.03
CA SER A 271 3.97 16.02 -6.14
C SER A 271 5.29 15.68 -6.82
N LYS A 272 6.19 16.66 -6.95
CA LYS A 272 7.52 16.42 -7.55
C LYS A 272 8.37 15.42 -6.75
N LEU A 273 8.09 15.19 -5.47
CA LEU A 273 8.83 14.20 -4.66
C LEU A 273 8.73 12.77 -5.23
N HIS A 274 7.61 12.37 -5.83
CA HIS A 274 7.47 11.04 -6.43
C HIS A 274 7.98 10.98 -7.90
N GLU A 275 8.48 12.09 -8.42
CA GLU A 275 9.14 12.23 -9.73
C GLU A 275 10.61 12.68 -9.58
N ASN A 276 11.16 12.55 -8.37
CA ASN A 276 12.48 13.06 -8.03
C ASN A 276 13.51 11.93 -7.97
N THR A 277 14.51 11.97 -8.85
CA THR A 277 15.56 10.95 -8.93
C THR A 277 16.37 10.78 -7.63
N GLN A 278 16.48 11.80 -6.78
CA GLN A 278 17.08 11.66 -5.45
C GLN A 278 16.21 10.78 -4.55
N VAL A 279 14.88 10.95 -4.60
CA VAL A 279 13.91 10.12 -3.88
C VAL A 279 13.94 8.70 -4.42
N ASP A 280 13.95 8.51 -5.75
CA ASP A 280 14.04 7.19 -6.39
C ASP A 280 15.29 6.41 -5.94
N ARG A 281 16.45 7.09 -5.91
CA ARG A 281 17.71 6.50 -5.44
C ARG A 281 17.66 6.11 -3.97
N LEU A 282 17.13 6.99 -3.11
CA LEU A 282 16.95 6.70 -1.69
C LEU A 282 16.03 5.48 -1.48
N LEU A 283 14.94 5.41 -2.25
CA LEU A 283 13.97 4.34 -2.19
C LEU A 283 14.60 3.00 -2.57
N VAL A 284 15.28 2.92 -3.72
CA VAL A 284 15.93 1.67 -4.17
C VAL A 284 16.97 1.21 -3.17
N ASN A 285 17.90 2.08 -2.76
CA ASN A 285 18.97 1.76 -1.82
C ASN A 285 18.45 1.32 -0.45
N PHE A 286 17.32 1.87 -0.01
CA PHE A 286 16.73 1.49 1.26
C PHE A 286 15.97 0.16 1.15
N LEU A 287 15.25 -0.09 0.07
CA LEU A 287 14.39 -1.26 -0.08
C LEU A 287 15.16 -2.53 -0.45
N TRP A 288 16.19 -2.45 -1.30
CA TRP A 288 16.87 -3.60 -1.90
C TRP A 288 18.38 -3.43 -1.95
#